data_AF-A0A518RER3-F1
#
_entry.id   AF-A0A518RER3-F1
#
_cell.length_a   1.000
_cell.length_b   1.000
_cell.length_c   1.000
_cell.angle_alpha   90.00
_cell.angle_beta   90.00
_cell.angle_gamma   90.00
#
_symmetry.space_group_name_H-M   'P 1'
#
loop_
_entity.id
_entity.type
_entity.pdbx_description
1 polymer ?
#
loop_
_entity_poly.entity_id
_entity_poly.type
_entity_poly.pdbx_seq_one_letter_code
_entity_poly.pdbx_strand_id
1 'polypeptide(L)'
;MTMRCTECRFSYGEVLPKVDKATIYLDQFVFSAVFKIKAGSRAPLGHEDFYEELIPLLRRIVLLQQAIFPHSDLHSNETIVFHDARGLRDAYEDIGGDASLRESRDIEMDQVFAFARAFRDGGEPQLAFTPDQVLQRPRNDWLSDIRISVNADYSQFADGIRRERDRGFDALRELITMWAEEKPTFRELLRRESQFGKHRRTALAAAMQRMANTGPAGGGIDLLDALLDPVWREFFALRDFLREGRTEEEAMLRVGAFWDWPRLRDVPFNRIFAYLFAAFGRRVTMGQRKFTRGIMTDFQAIAAYAPYVDAMFVDRECALLLNEGELREELRYRAQIFSYANKDEFLAYLRALEALATAEVRHYSERIYGLD
;
A
#
# COMPACT_ATOMS: atom_id res chain seq x y z
N MET A 1 -14.34 -26.91 8.87
CA MET A 1 -13.36 -27.94 8.47
C MET A 1 -14.11 -29.23 8.17
N THR A 2 -13.85 -29.88 7.04
CA THR A 2 -14.45 -31.19 6.72
C THR A 2 -13.44 -32.28 7.01
N MET A 3 -13.75 -33.11 8.00
CA MET A 3 -12.96 -34.29 8.33
C MET A 3 -13.47 -35.47 7.52
N ARG A 4 -12.57 -36.24 6.92
CA ARG A 4 -12.93 -37.45 6.17
C ARG A 4 -12.08 -38.63 6.63
N CYS A 5 -12.73 -39.71 7.04
CA CYS A 5 -12.04 -40.96 7.33
C CYS A 5 -11.43 -41.54 6.04
N THR A 6 -10.15 -41.90 6.09
CA THR A 6 -9.42 -42.49 4.95
C THR A 6 -9.95 -43.89 4.59
N GLU A 7 -10.42 -44.66 5.57
CA GLU A 7 -10.93 -46.02 5.38
C GLU A 7 -12.37 -46.04 4.87
N CYS A 8 -13.32 -45.49 5.63
CA CYS A 8 -14.76 -45.61 5.34
C CYS A 8 -15.32 -44.42 4.56
N ARG A 9 -14.51 -43.39 4.29
CA ARG A 9 -14.90 -42.15 3.59
C ARG A 9 -16.02 -41.33 4.24
N PHE A 10 -16.48 -41.72 5.44
CA PHE A 10 -17.39 -40.90 6.25
C PHE A 10 -16.80 -39.52 6.43
N SER A 11 -17.64 -38.50 6.23
CA SER A 11 -17.24 -37.10 6.35
C SER A 11 -18.13 -36.39 7.35
N TYR A 12 -17.54 -35.55 8.20
CA TYR A 12 -18.27 -34.70 9.12
C TYR A 12 -17.65 -33.30 9.16
N GLY A 13 -18.47 -32.30 9.50
CA GLY A 13 -18.04 -30.92 9.62
C GLY A 13 -17.71 -30.58 11.06
N GLU A 14 -16.53 -30.03 11.30
CA GLU A 14 -16.18 -29.32 12.54
C GLU A 14 -16.24 -27.81 12.30
N VAL A 15 -16.88 -27.10 13.21
CA VAL A 15 -16.90 -25.63 13.23
C VAL A 15 -15.58 -25.17 13.82
N LEU A 16 -14.85 -24.34 13.06
CA LEU A 16 -13.61 -23.74 13.54
C LEU A 16 -13.93 -22.52 14.42
N PRO A 17 -13.12 -22.23 15.45
CA PRO A 17 -13.35 -21.07 16.29
C PRO A 17 -13.20 -19.79 15.48
N LYS A 18 -13.95 -18.77 15.87
CA LYS A 18 -13.81 -17.43 15.29
C LYS A 18 -12.45 -16.86 15.65
N VAL A 19 -11.81 -16.23 14.69
CA VAL A 19 -10.52 -15.55 14.85
C VAL A 19 -10.68 -14.08 14.48
N ASP A 20 -9.82 -13.22 15.05
CA ASP A 20 -9.71 -11.83 14.66
C ASP A 20 -8.25 -11.48 14.39
N LYS A 21 -7.83 -11.64 13.13
CA LYS A 21 -6.41 -11.61 12.76
C LYS A 21 -5.92 -10.19 12.58
N ALA A 22 -4.83 -9.80 13.23
CA ALA A 22 -4.19 -8.52 12.96
C ALA A 22 -3.73 -8.42 11.50
N THR A 23 -3.93 -7.26 10.86
CA THR A 23 -3.46 -6.99 9.51
C THR A 23 -2.19 -6.17 9.57
N ILE A 24 -1.05 -6.76 9.18
CA ILE A 24 0.27 -6.16 9.31
C ILE A 24 0.91 -6.00 7.93
N TYR A 25 1.18 -4.76 7.52
CA TYR A 25 1.92 -4.50 6.30
C TYR A 25 3.43 -4.61 6.57
N LEU A 26 4.14 -5.40 5.78
CA LEU A 26 5.60 -5.43 5.77
C LEU A 26 6.08 -4.81 4.47
N ASP A 27 7.03 -3.90 4.57
CA ASP A 27 7.68 -3.30 3.41
C ASP A 27 8.53 -4.34 2.64
N GLN A 28 8.78 -4.08 1.35
CA GLN A 28 9.47 -4.96 0.41
C GLN A 28 10.81 -5.46 0.93
N PHE A 29 11.58 -4.58 1.59
CA PHE A 29 12.92 -4.97 2.04
C PHE A 29 12.87 -6.09 3.08
N VAL A 30 11.79 -6.18 3.88
CA VAL A 30 11.60 -7.26 4.86
C VAL A 30 11.40 -8.58 4.13
N PHE A 31 10.50 -8.62 3.15
CA PHE A 31 10.27 -9.80 2.30
C PHE A 31 11.55 -10.21 1.55
N SER A 32 12.26 -9.25 0.98
CA SER A 32 13.54 -9.49 0.29
C SER A 32 14.59 -10.08 1.23
N ALA A 33 14.68 -9.59 2.47
CA ALA A 33 15.61 -10.11 3.46
C ALA A 33 15.24 -11.54 3.88
N VAL A 34 13.96 -11.81 4.20
CA VAL A 34 13.51 -13.16 4.57
C VAL A 34 13.74 -14.15 3.43
N PHE A 35 13.43 -13.76 2.20
CA PHE A 35 13.70 -14.56 1.02
C PHE A 35 15.19 -14.93 0.89
N LYS A 36 16.08 -13.93 0.98
CA LYS A 36 17.53 -14.14 0.90
C LYS A 36 18.02 -15.08 2.00
N ILE A 37 17.55 -14.92 3.23
CA ILE A 37 17.92 -15.77 4.37
C ILE A 37 17.48 -17.22 4.13
N LYS A 38 16.23 -17.44 3.69
CA LYS A 38 15.74 -18.78 3.33
C LYS A 38 16.53 -19.41 2.18
N ALA A 39 17.01 -18.61 1.24
CA ALA A 39 17.88 -19.04 0.14
C ALA A 39 19.35 -19.27 0.57
N GLY A 40 19.69 -19.19 1.86
CA GLY A 40 21.02 -19.44 2.40
C GLY A 40 21.95 -18.24 2.40
N SER A 41 21.45 -17.03 2.10
CA SER A 41 22.23 -15.80 2.24
C SER A 41 22.28 -15.32 3.70
N ARG A 42 23.24 -14.46 4.01
CA ARG A 42 23.33 -13.82 5.34
C ARG A 42 22.21 -12.82 5.54
N ALA A 43 21.74 -12.71 6.78
CA ALA A 43 20.84 -11.64 7.18
C ALA A 43 21.50 -10.25 7.00
N PRO A 44 20.70 -9.17 6.90
CA PRO A 44 21.23 -7.82 6.87
C PRO A 44 22.14 -7.53 8.08
N LEU A 45 23.29 -6.91 7.81
CA LEU A 45 24.31 -6.62 8.80
C LEU A 45 23.74 -5.79 9.96
N GLY A 46 23.95 -6.22 11.20
CA GLY A 46 23.44 -5.56 12.41
C GLY A 46 21.98 -5.90 12.77
N HIS A 47 21.37 -6.81 12.01
CA HIS A 47 19.99 -7.26 12.19
C HIS A 47 19.87 -8.80 12.19
N GLU A 48 20.98 -9.51 12.37
CA GLU A 48 21.04 -10.97 12.39
C GLU A 48 20.08 -11.55 13.45
N ASP A 49 20.24 -11.17 14.72
CA ASP A 49 19.41 -11.63 15.84
C ASP A 49 17.92 -11.30 15.63
N PHE A 50 17.64 -10.15 15.00
CA PHE A 50 16.27 -9.74 14.71
C PHE A 50 15.62 -10.69 13.71
N TYR A 51 16.31 -11.09 12.63
CA TYR A 51 15.76 -12.01 11.65
C TYR A 51 15.73 -13.46 12.13
N GLU A 52 16.67 -13.85 13.00
CA GLU A 52 16.66 -15.16 13.66
C GLU A 52 15.38 -15.37 14.47
N GLU A 53 14.90 -14.33 15.16
CA GLU A 53 13.63 -14.37 15.89
C GLU A 53 12.42 -14.11 14.98
N LEU A 54 12.50 -13.13 14.08
CA LEU A 54 11.37 -12.69 13.26
C LEU A 54 10.81 -13.82 12.39
N ILE A 55 11.67 -14.55 11.68
CA ILE A 55 11.23 -15.55 10.69
C ILE A 55 10.36 -16.66 11.33
N PRO A 56 10.80 -17.36 12.41
CA PRO A 56 9.96 -18.36 13.05
C PRO A 56 8.71 -17.73 13.68
N LEU A 57 8.81 -16.51 14.23
CA LEU A 57 7.68 -15.83 14.85
C LEU A 57 6.59 -15.48 13.82
N LEU A 58 6.94 -14.90 12.67
CA LEU A 58 6.01 -14.61 11.56
C LEU A 58 5.25 -15.86 11.14
N ARG A 59 5.96 -16.97 10.92
CA ARG A 59 5.34 -18.25 10.55
C ARG A 59 4.39 -18.72 11.64
N ARG A 60 4.81 -18.67 12.91
CA ARG A 60 4.01 -19.16 14.03
C ARG A 60 2.71 -18.38 14.19
N ILE A 61 2.74 -17.06 14.16
CA ILE A 61 1.52 -16.23 14.33
C ILE A 61 0.54 -16.36 13.16
N VAL A 62 1.03 -16.58 11.94
CA VAL A 62 0.18 -16.86 10.76
C VAL A 62 -0.54 -18.19 10.94
N LEU A 63 0.19 -19.24 11.30
CA LEU A 63 -0.39 -20.57 11.49
C LEU A 63 -1.33 -20.62 12.71
N LEU A 64 -1.04 -19.87 13.78
CA LEU A 64 -1.93 -19.64 14.91
C LEU A 64 -3.12 -18.72 14.58
N GLN A 65 -3.30 -18.30 13.33
CA GLN A 65 -4.41 -17.44 12.90
C GLN A 65 -4.47 -16.10 13.68
N GLN A 66 -3.33 -15.58 14.14
CA GLN A 66 -3.27 -14.32 14.91
C GLN A 66 -3.00 -13.10 14.04
N ALA A 67 -2.37 -13.30 12.88
CA ALA A 67 -2.07 -12.22 11.95
C ALA A 67 -2.08 -12.68 10.49
N ILE A 68 -2.25 -11.72 9.59
CA ILE A 68 -1.99 -11.85 8.16
C ILE A 68 -1.00 -10.76 7.71
N PHE A 69 -0.18 -11.09 6.72
CA PHE A 69 0.80 -10.18 6.12
C PHE A 69 0.49 -9.97 4.64
N PRO A 70 -0.53 -9.17 4.31
CA PRO A 70 -0.99 -9.10 2.94
C PRO A 70 0.03 -8.40 2.04
N HIS A 71 0.14 -8.87 0.79
CA HIS A 71 0.94 -8.20 -0.23
C HIS A 71 0.12 -7.14 -0.99
N SER A 72 0.81 -6.18 -1.62
CA SER A 72 0.19 -5.07 -2.37
C SER A 72 0.60 -5.07 -3.85
N ASP A 73 -0.04 -4.22 -4.64
CA ASP A 73 0.38 -3.90 -6.02
C ASP A 73 1.81 -3.31 -6.04
N LEU A 74 2.17 -2.54 -5.01
CA LEU A 74 3.51 -1.96 -4.87
C LEU A 74 4.58 -3.05 -4.74
N HIS A 75 4.34 -4.08 -3.90
CA HIS A 75 5.24 -5.25 -3.82
C HIS A 75 5.33 -6.00 -5.16
N SER A 76 4.21 -6.13 -5.86
CA SER A 76 4.14 -6.84 -7.13
C SER A 76 4.97 -6.14 -8.21
N ASN A 77 4.86 -4.81 -8.29
CA ASN A 77 5.63 -4.00 -9.23
C ASN A 77 7.14 -4.11 -8.97
N GLU A 78 7.56 -4.10 -7.71
CA GLU A 78 8.97 -4.27 -7.35
C GLU A 78 9.48 -5.69 -7.61
N THR A 79 8.63 -6.70 -7.38
CA THR A 79 8.95 -8.11 -7.62
C THR A 79 9.17 -8.39 -9.10
N ILE A 80 8.36 -7.81 -10.01
CA ILE A 80 8.53 -7.96 -11.47
C ILE A 80 9.91 -7.47 -11.93
N VAL A 81 10.46 -6.45 -11.26
CA VAL A 81 11.76 -5.86 -11.61
C VAL A 81 12.93 -6.63 -10.96
N PHE A 82 12.65 -7.49 -9.98
CA PHE A 82 13.65 -8.28 -9.26
C PHE A 82 14.17 -9.45 -10.10
N HIS A 83 15.46 -9.76 -9.95
CA HIS A 83 16.14 -10.78 -10.77
C HIS A 83 15.64 -12.21 -10.50
N ASP A 84 15.09 -12.47 -9.32
CA ASP A 84 14.40 -13.72 -8.97
C ASP A 84 12.97 -13.45 -8.49
N ALA A 85 12.14 -12.94 -9.41
CA ALA A 85 10.73 -12.62 -9.15
C ALA A 85 9.94 -13.83 -8.61
N ARG A 86 10.36 -15.05 -8.98
CA ARG A 86 9.70 -16.30 -8.56
C ARG A 86 9.96 -16.59 -7.09
N GLY A 87 11.23 -16.67 -6.70
CA GLY A 87 11.56 -16.99 -5.31
C GLY A 87 11.03 -15.95 -4.33
N LEU A 88 11.01 -14.66 -4.74
CA LEU A 88 10.43 -13.61 -3.92
C LEU A 88 8.89 -13.74 -3.82
N ARG A 89 8.20 -14.15 -4.89
CA ARG A 89 6.76 -14.46 -4.85
C ARG A 89 6.46 -15.56 -3.84
N ASP A 90 7.21 -16.66 -3.92
CA ASP A 90 7.07 -17.79 -2.99
C ASP A 90 7.30 -17.35 -1.54
N ALA A 91 8.22 -16.40 -1.29
CA ALA A 91 8.44 -15.85 0.04
C ALA A 91 7.25 -15.03 0.58
N TYR A 92 6.54 -14.25 -0.24
CA TYR A 92 5.29 -13.60 0.21
C TYR A 92 4.25 -14.63 0.58
N GLU A 93 4.06 -15.65 -0.27
CA GLU A 93 3.04 -16.67 -0.06
C GLU A 93 3.36 -17.51 1.21
N ASP A 94 4.64 -17.81 1.44
CA ASP A 94 5.12 -18.50 2.64
C ASP A 94 4.87 -17.73 3.94
N ILE A 95 5.00 -16.40 3.92
CA ILE A 95 4.93 -15.53 5.11
C ILE A 95 3.52 -15.02 5.33
N GLY A 96 2.89 -14.48 4.29
CA GLY A 96 1.62 -13.77 4.35
C GLY A 96 0.39 -14.58 3.99
N GLY A 97 0.58 -15.81 3.51
CA GLY A 97 -0.53 -16.59 2.99
C GLY A 97 -1.06 -16.03 1.67
N ASP A 98 -2.35 -16.28 1.43
CA ASP A 98 -3.06 -15.80 0.23
C ASP A 98 -3.68 -14.40 0.43
N ALA A 99 -3.26 -13.68 1.48
CA ALA A 99 -3.81 -12.37 1.79
C ALA A 99 -3.21 -11.31 0.85
N SER A 100 -4.08 -10.49 0.26
CA SER A 100 -3.70 -9.38 -0.61
C SER A 100 -4.51 -8.14 -0.29
N LEU A 101 -3.84 -7.00 -0.43
CA LEU A 101 -4.45 -5.68 -0.39
C LEU A 101 -5.01 -5.34 -1.77
N ARG A 102 -6.05 -4.50 -1.79
CA ARG A 102 -6.53 -3.83 -2.99
C ARG A 102 -5.45 -2.87 -3.51
N GLU A 103 -5.52 -2.57 -4.81
CA GLU A 103 -4.57 -1.68 -5.45
C GLU A 103 -4.56 -0.30 -4.76
N SER A 104 -3.37 0.23 -4.54
CA SER A 104 -3.17 1.54 -3.89
C SER A 104 -4.01 2.66 -4.54
N ARG A 105 -4.12 2.67 -5.87
CA ARG A 105 -4.91 3.64 -6.64
C ARG A 105 -6.42 3.48 -6.45
N ASP A 106 -6.91 2.25 -6.31
CA ASP A 106 -8.34 2.01 -6.04
C ASP A 106 -8.72 2.52 -4.65
N ILE A 107 -7.81 2.39 -3.67
CA ILE A 107 -8.03 2.92 -2.32
C ILE A 107 -8.06 4.45 -2.33
N GLU A 108 -7.12 5.09 -3.04
CA GLU A 108 -7.16 6.55 -3.26
C GLU A 108 -8.49 6.96 -3.88
N MET A 109 -8.91 6.28 -4.96
CA MET A 109 -10.16 6.55 -5.66
C MET A 109 -11.37 6.42 -4.73
N ASP A 110 -11.47 5.36 -3.93
CA ASP A 110 -12.57 5.15 -2.99
C ASP A 110 -12.66 6.28 -1.95
N GLN A 111 -11.52 6.76 -1.45
CA GLN A 111 -11.49 7.90 -0.54
C GLN A 111 -11.96 9.18 -1.25
N VAL A 112 -11.50 9.44 -2.47
CA VAL A 112 -11.97 10.58 -3.28
C VAL A 112 -13.48 10.48 -3.51
N PHE A 113 -14.01 9.29 -3.79
CA PHE A 113 -15.45 9.07 -3.98
C PHE A 113 -16.27 9.22 -2.71
N ALA A 114 -15.74 8.86 -1.54
CA ALA A 114 -16.40 9.15 -0.26
C ALA A 114 -16.57 10.66 -0.06
N PHE A 115 -15.55 11.45 -0.44
CA PHE A 115 -15.62 12.90 -0.44
C PHE A 115 -16.55 13.44 -1.54
N ALA A 116 -16.54 12.87 -2.74
CA ALA A 116 -17.45 13.25 -3.81
C ALA A 116 -18.93 13.04 -3.43
N ARG A 117 -19.21 11.94 -2.72
CA ARG A 117 -20.54 11.67 -2.16
C ARG A 117 -20.94 12.73 -1.13
N ALA A 118 -20.05 13.05 -0.19
CA ALA A 118 -20.30 14.11 0.79
C ALA A 118 -20.53 15.48 0.14
N PHE A 119 -19.72 15.83 -0.87
CA PHE A 119 -19.89 17.05 -1.65
C PHE A 119 -21.25 17.11 -2.37
N ARG A 120 -21.65 16.01 -2.99
CA ARG A 120 -22.92 15.88 -3.71
C ARG A 120 -24.11 16.01 -2.76
N ASP A 121 -24.04 15.34 -1.61
CA ASP A 121 -25.14 15.22 -0.65
C ASP A 121 -25.16 16.39 0.36
N GLY A 122 -24.16 17.29 0.32
CA GLY A 122 -24.03 18.42 1.25
C GLY A 122 -23.68 18.01 2.69
N GLY A 123 -23.03 16.86 2.86
CA GLY A 123 -22.71 16.26 4.15
C GLY A 123 -21.22 16.21 4.46
N GLU A 124 -20.87 15.41 5.49
CA GLU A 124 -19.48 15.12 5.86
C GLU A 124 -19.03 13.75 5.32
N PRO A 125 -17.77 13.59 4.89
CA PRO A 125 -17.24 12.33 4.38
C PRO A 125 -17.24 11.26 5.47
N GLN A 126 -17.66 10.04 5.10
CA GLN A 126 -17.73 8.90 6.00
C GLN A 126 -16.70 7.86 5.58
N LEU A 127 -15.72 7.60 6.44
CA LEU A 127 -14.65 6.62 6.25
C LEU A 127 -14.54 5.75 7.52
N ALA A 128 -14.56 4.42 7.36
CA ALA A 128 -14.59 3.49 8.49
C ALA A 128 -13.19 3.01 8.92
N PHE A 129 -12.18 3.11 8.04
CA PHE A 129 -10.78 2.76 8.32
C PHE A 129 -10.59 1.37 8.96
N THR A 130 -11.31 0.38 8.42
CA THR A 130 -11.14 -1.02 8.84
C THR A 130 -10.26 -1.77 7.85
N PRO A 131 -9.47 -2.77 8.29
CA PRO A 131 -8.65 -3.57 7.38
C PRO A 131 -9.46 -4.23 6.26
N ASP A 132 -10.70 -4.64 6.56
CA ASP A 132 -11.58 -5.32 5.60
C ASP A 132 -11.97 -4.45 4.40
N GLN A 133 -11.82 -3.11 4.47
CA GLN A 133 -12.07 -2.23 3.33
C GLN A 133 -10.98 -2.30 2.25
N VAL A 134 -9.77 -2.72 2.65
CA VAL A 134 -8.59 -2.73 1.78
C VAL A 134 -8.08 -4.14 1.49
N LEU A 135 -8.68 -5.18 2.05
CA LEU A 135 -8.34 -6.57 1.74
C LEU A 135 -9.21 -7.11 0.61
N GLN A 136 -8.63 -7.95 -0.25
CA GLN A 136 -9.38 -8.60 -1.34
C GLN A 136 -10.18 -9.83 -0.86
N ARG A 137 -9.82 -10.38 0.31
CA ARG A 137 -10.46 -11.55 0.91
C ARG A 137 -10.73 -11.31 2.40
N PRO A 138 -11.70 -12.00 3.01
CA PRO A 138 -11.94 -11.90 4.45
C PRO A 138 -10.69 -12.33 5.25
N ARG A 139 -10.21 -11.47 6.16
CA ARG A 139 -9.02 -11.80 6.98
C ARG A 139 -9.27 -12.91 7.99
N ASN A 140 -10.51 -13.04 8.46
CA ASN A 140 -10.88 -13.90 9.58
C ASN A 140 -11.26 -15.34 9.16
N ASP A 141 -11.08 -15.67 7.87
CA ASP A 141 -11.17 -17.05 7.39
C ASP A 141 -9.89 -17.81 7.76
N TRP A 142 -10.03 -19.07 8.20
CA TRP A 142 -8.89 -19.94 8.47
C TRP A 142 -8.06 -20.19 7.21
N LEU A 143 -6.73 -20.26 7.36
CA LEU A 143 -5.85 -20.56 6.22
C LEU A 143 -6.18 -21.93 5.63
N SER A 144 -6.21 -22.01 4.30
CA SER A 144 -6.37 -23.28 3.60
C SER A 144 -5.17 -24.20 3.86
N ASP A 145 -5.43 -25.50 3.99
CA ASP A 145 -4.41 -26.55 4.05
C ASP A 145 -3.82 -26.89 2.66
N ILE A 146 -4.51 -26.47 1.59
CA ILE A 146 -4.09 -26.61 0.20
C ILE A 146 -3.92 -25.22 -0.43
N ARG A 147 -2.79 -25.01 -1.10
CA ARG A 147 -2.52 -23.83 -1.93
C ARG A 147 -2.33 -24.24 -3.39
N ILE A 148 -2.91 -23.45 -4.29
CA ILE A 148 -2.71 -23.56 -5.73
C ILE A 148 -2.25 -22.20 -6.23
N SER A 149 -1.01 -22.11 -6.71
CA SER A 149 -0.46 -20.91 -7.33
C SER A 149 -0.25 -21.12 -8.82
N VAL A 150 -0.38 -20.03 -9.60
CA VAL A 150 -0.12 -20.02 -11.04
C VAL A 150 1.18 -19.27 -11.28
N ASN A 151 2.15 -19.98 -11.84
CA ASN A 151 3.45 -19.40 -12.18
C ASN A 151 3.38 -18.66 -13.51
N ALA A 152 2.81 -17.46 -13.49
CA ALA A 152 2.79 -16.56 -14.63
C ALA A 152 4.08 -15.72 -14.68
N ASP A 153 4.73 -15.73 -15.85
CA ASP A 153 5.90 -14.91 -16.17
C ASP A 153 5.45 -13.53 -16.68
N TYR A 154 5.82 -12.49 -15.93
CA TYR A 154 5.51 -11.09 -16.23
C TYR A 154 6.74 -10.29 -16.66
N SER A 155 7.86 -10.95 -16.95
CA SER A 155 9.13 -10.31 -17.34
C SER A 155 9.00 -9.35 -18.52
N GLN A 156 8.06 -9.60 -19.43
CA GLN A 156 7.74 -8.72 -20.57
C GLN A 156 7.33 -7.29 -20.17
N PHE A 157 6.81 -7.10 -18.94
CA PHE A 157 6.41 -5.78 -18.44
C PHE A 157 7.54 -5.06 -17.68
N ALA A 158 8.64 -5.74 -17.37
CA ALA A 158 9.70 -5.21 -16.51
C ALA A 158 10.34 -3.93 -17.07
N ASP A 159 10.54 -3.84 -18.38
CA ASP A 159 11.12 -2.65 -19.01
C ASP A 159 10.19 -1.43 -18.95
N GLY A 160 8.87 -1.63 -19.08
CA GLY A 160 7.87 -0.59 -18.91
C GLY A 160 7.90 -0.02 -17.49
N ILE A 161 7.87 -0.92 -16.49
CA ILE A 161 7.92 -0.55 -15.07
C ILE A 161 9.24 0.18 -14.74
N ARG A 162 10.38 -0.30 -15.25
CA ARG A 162 11.67 0.39 -15.08
C ARG A 162 11.66 1.80 -15.64
N ARG A 163 11.13 1.99 -16.86
CA ARG A 163 11.03 3.32 -17.50
C ARG A 163 10.10 4.26 -16.73
N GLU A 164 9.01 3.77 -16.17
CA GLU A 164 8.11 4.58 -15.36
C GLU A 164 8.78 5.01 -14.05
N ARG A 165 9.46 4.07 -13.37
CA ARG A 165 10.22 4.37 -12.14
C ARG A 165 11.34 5.38 -12.39
N ASP A 166 12.08 5.23 -13.48
CA ASP A 166 13.18 6.14 -13.81
C ASP A 166 12.65 7.54 -14.17
N ARG A 167 11.54 7.65 -14.92
CA ARG A 167 10.85 8.93 -15.16
C ARG A 167 10.39 9.60 -13.88
N GLY A 168 9.78 8.85 -12.96
CA GLY A 168 9.36 9.36 -11.66
C GLY A 168 10.53 9.87 -10.81
N PHE A 169 11.65 9.14 -10.83
CA PHE A 169 12.86 9.56 -10.12
C PHE A 169 13.52 10.80 -10.74
N ASP A 170 13.53 10.93 -12.05
CA ASP A 170 14.07 12.12 -12.73
C ASP A 170 13.24 13.37 -12.40
N ALA A 171 11.90 13.27 -12.40
CA ALA A 171 11.03 14.36 -11.95
C ALA A 171 11.28 14.73 -10.48
N LEU A 172 11.51 13.74 -9.61
CA LEU A 172 11.87 13.99 -8.21
C LEU A 172 13.23 14.70 -8.08
N ARG A 173 14.21 14.35 -8.92
CA ARG A 173 15.53 15.01 -8.92
C ARG A 173 15.45 16.49 -9.31
N GLU A 174 14.58 16.84 -10.25
CA GLU A 174 14.33 18.23 -10.61
C GLU A 174 13.77 19.01 -9.40
N LEU A 175 12.80 18.44 -8.69
CA LEU A 175 12.24 19.03 -7.48
C LEU A 175 13.27 19.15 -6.35
N ILE A 176 14.11 18.12 -6.15
CA ILE A 176 15.20 18.16 -5.16
C ILE A 176 16.19 19.30 -5.47
N THR A 177 16.52 19.49 -6.75
CA THR A 177 17.42 20.56 -7.19
C THR A 177 16.80 21.92 -6.93
N MET A 178 15.53 22.09 -7.33
CA MET A 178 14.75 23.31 -7.07
C MET A 178 14.66 23.63 -5.58
N TRP A 179 14.36 22.66 -4.72
CA TRP A 179 14.25 22.89 -3.28
C TRP A 179 15.60 23.19 -2.63
N ALA A 180 16.69 22.60 -3.12
CA ALA A 180 18.03 22.93 -2.63
C ALA A 180 18.41 24.40 -2.91
N GLU A 181 17.89 24.98 -4.00
CA GLU A 181 18.09 26.38 -4.39
C GLU A 181 17.10 27.33 -3.69
N GLU A 182 15.79 27.07 -3.81
CA GLU A 182 14.72 27.91 -3.26
C GLU A 182 14.64 27.87 -1.73
N LYS A 183 15.06 26.76 -1.11
CA LYS A 183 14.97 26.47 0.33
C LYS A 183 13.58 26.73 0.93
N PRO A 184 12.50 26.16 0.35
CA PRO A 184 11.17 26.35 0.89
C PRO A 184 11.03 25.74 2.29
N THR A 185 10.19 26.35 3.10
CA THR A 185 9.80 25.83 4.41
C THR A 185 8.82 24.66 4.27
N PHE A 186 8.69 23.85 5.33
CA PHE A 186 7.72 22.76 5.37
C PHE A 186 6.29 23.23 5.04
N ARG A 187 5.85 24.35 5.62
CA ARG A 187 4.49 24.87 5.40
C ARG A 187 4.27 25.38 3.97
N GLU A 188 5.32 25.89 3.32
CA GLU A 188 5.24 26.28 1.91
C GLU A 188 5.12 25.05 1.01
N LEU A 189 5.93 24.02 1.27
CA LEU A 189 5.84 22.74 0.56
C LEU A 189 4.47 22.09 0.74
N LEU A 190 4.01 21.97 1.99
CA LEU A 190 2.70 21.41 2.31
C LEU A 190 1.57 22.20 1.63
N ARG A 191 1.67 23.54 1.60
CA ARG A 191 0.69 24.38 0.90
C ARG A 191 0.71 24.16 -0.60
N ARG A 192 1.88 23.95 -1.22
CA ARG A 192 2.00 23.59 -2.65
C ARG A 192 1.27 22.27 -2.90
N GLU A 193 1.59 21.22 -2.14
CA GLU A 193 0.97 19.89 -2.27
C GLU A 193 -0.54 19.87 -1.98
N SER A 194 -1.00 20.70 -1.05
CA SER A 194 -2.41 20.82 -0.69
C SER A 194 -3.29 21.47 -1.78
N GLN A 195 -2.73 21.88 -2.92
CA GLN A 195 -3.48 22.45 -4.06
C GLN A 195 -4.10 21.36 -4.95
N PHE A 196 -4.87 20.46 -4.35
CA PHE A 196 -5.44 19.28 -5.00
C PHE A 196 -6.08 19.58 -6.36
N GLY A 197 -7.04 20.52 -6.42
CA GLY A 197 -7.73 20.84 -7.66
C GLY A 197 -6.85 21.42 -8.76
N LYS A 198 -5.83 22.20 -8.39
CA LYS A 198 -4.85 22.72 -9.37
C LYS A 198 -4.05 21.56 -9.96
N HIS A 199 -3.54 20.65 -9.12
CA HIS A 199 -2.76 19.50 -9.58
C HIS A 199 -3.58 18.59 -10.49
N ARG A 200 -4.83 18.27 -10.13
CA ARG A 200 -5.72 17.45 -10.96
C ARG A 200 -6.04 18.10 -12.30
N ARG A 201 -6.32 19.41 -12.34
CA ARG A 201 -6.55 20.13 -13.61
C ARG A 201 -5.31 20.18 -14.49
N THR A 202 -4.14 20.46 -13.92
CA THR A 202 -2.88 20.47 -14.68
C THR A 202 -2.57 19.08 -15.24
N ALA A 203 -2.75 18.03 -14.44
CA ALA A 203 -2.56 16.66 -14.88
C ALA A 203 -3.57 16.27 -15.97
N LEU A 204 -4.84 16.64 -15.83
CA LEU A 204 -5.87 16.40 -16.86
C LEU A 204 -5.54 17.13 -18.16
N ALA A 205 -5.14 18.40 -18.10
CA ALA A 205 -4.74 19.16 -19.28
C ALA A 205 -3.52 18.51 -19.98
N ALA A 206 -2.54 18.04 -19.20
CA ALA A 206 -1.39 17.32 -19.75
C ALA A 206 -1.79 15.97 -20.38
N ALA A 207 -2.74 15.23 -19.78
CA ALA A 207 -3.28 14.00 -20.35
C ALA A 207 -4.05 14.26 -21.67
N MET A 208 -4.86 15.31 -21.72
CA MET A 208 -5.55 15.77 -22.94
C MET A 208 -4.56 16.15 -24.04
N GLN A 209 -3.49 16.88 -23.70
CA GLN A 209 -2.45 17.25 -24.65
C GLN A 209 -1.71 16.03 -25.18
N ARG A 210 -1.37 15.06 -24.33
CA ARG A 210 -0.79 13.79 -24.77
C ARG A 210 -1.70 13.10 -25.77
N MET A 211 -2.99 12.95 -25.44
CA MET A 211 -3.97 12.31 -26.32
C MET A 211 -4.13 13.03 -27.66
N ALA A 212 -4.16 14.37 -27.66
CA ALA A 212 -4.23 15.16 -28.89
C ALA A 212 -2.96 14.99 -29.75
N ASN A 213 -1.79 14.89 -29.12
CA ASN A 213 -0.51 14.72 -29.79
C ASN A 213 -0.28 13.30 -30.33
N THR A 214 -0.94 12.28 -29.77
CA THR A 214 -0.83 10.90 -30.24
C THR A 214 -1.39 10.73 -31.67
N GLY A 215 -2.36 11.56 -32.09
CA GLY A 215 -2.87 11.58 -33.47
C GLY A 215 -3.38 10.22 -34.00
N PRO A 216 -3.82 10.14 -35.28
CA PRO A 216 -4.19 8.87 -35.91
C PRO A 216 -2.99 7.99 -36.30
N ALA A 217 -1.75 8.49 -36.12
CA ALA A 217 -0.51 7.80 -36.46
C ALA A 217 0.27 7.27 -35.23
N GLY A 218 -0.15 7.62 -34.02
CA GLY A 218 0.41 7.06 -32.79
C GLY A 218 0.11 5.58 -32.68
N GLY A 219 1.06 4.79 -32.20
CA GLY A 219 0.87 3.37 -32.03
C GLY A 219 -0.32 3.11 -31.10
N GLY A 220 -1.05 2.01 -31.32
CA GLY A 220 -2.21 1.66 -30.47
C GLY A 220 -1.88 1.61 -28.97
N ILE A 221 -0.60 1.40 -28.62
CA ILE A 221 -0.07 1.43 -27.25
C ILE A 221 -0.05 2.85 -26.66
N ASP A 222 0.38 3.86 -27.41
CA ASP A 222 0.45 5.25 -26.91
C ASP A 222 -0.96 5.82 -26.65
N LEU A 223 -1.94 5.41 -27.47
CA LEU A 223 -3.34 5.73 -27.25
C LEU A 223 -3.90 4.99 -26.03
N LEU A 224 -3.53 3.72 -25.85
CA LEU A 224 -3.90 2.95 -24.66
C LEU A 224 -3.35 3.62 -23.40
N ASP A 225 -2.06 3.94 -23.37
CA ASP A 225 -1.42 4.60 -22.22
C ASP A 225 -2.09 5.93 -21.86
N ALA A 226 -2.48 6.73 -22.85
CA ALA A 226 -3.21 7.97 -22.63
C ALA A 226 -4.63 7.73 -22.06
N LEU A 227 -5.34 6.69 -22.52
CA LEU A 227 -6.66 6.31 -22.02
C LEU A 227 -6.62 5.68 -20.62
N LEU A 228 -5.49 5.06 -20.26
CA LEU A 228 -5.27 4.44 -18.96
C LEU A 228 -4.69 5.42 -17.92
N ASP A 229 -4.51 6.70 -18.28
CA ASP A 229 -4.00 7.73 -17.37
C ASP A 229 -4.89 7.86 -16.11
N PRO A 230 -4.31 7.79 -14.89
CA PRO A 230 -5.08 7.84 -13.65
C PRO A 230 -5.97 9.08 -13.52
N VAL A 231 -5.48 10.25 -13.93
CA VAL A 231 -6.27 11.50 -13.79
C VAL A 231 -7.44 11.52 -14.76
N TRP A 232 -7.27 10.90 -15.93
CA TRP A 232 -8.33 10.75 -16.92
C TRP A 232 -9.43 9.87 -16.33
N ARG A 233 -9.07 8.66 -15.86
CA ARG A 233 -10.01 7.74 -15.21
C ARG A 233 -10.75 8.37 -14.04
N GLU A 234 -10.05 9.08 -13.16
CA GLU A 234 -10.65 9.82 -12.06
C GLU A 234 -11.70 10.82 -12.55
N PHE A 235 -11.33 11.67 -13.51
CA PHE A 235 -12.21 12.71 -14.04
C PHE A 235 -13.50 12.14 -14.61
N PHE A 236 -13.41 11.10 -15.46
CA PHE A 236 -14.59 10.48 -16.07
C PHE A 236 -15.47 9.76 -15.04
N ALA A 237 -14.86 9.05 -14.09
CA ALA A 237 -15.60 8.38 -13.04
C ALA A 237 -16.34 9.39 -12.14
N LEU A 238 -15.70 10.50 -11.76
CA LEU A 238 -16.31 11.59 -11.00
C LEU A 238 -17.40 12.31 -11.79
N ARG A 239 -17.17 12.59 -13.08
CA ARG A 239 -18.15 13.23 -13.96
C ARG A 239 -19.42 12.39 -14.03
N ASP A 240 -19.29 11.09 -14.27
CA ASP A 240 -20.43 10.19 -14.40
C ASP A 240 -21.19 10.06 -13.08
N PHE A 241 -20.47 10.01 -11.95
CA PHE A 241 -21.05 9.99 -10.61
C PHE A 241 -21.78 11.28 -10.23
N LEU A 242 -21.21 12.45 -10.55
CA LEU A 242 -21.76 13.77 -10.22
C LEU A 242 -22.82 14.26 -11.23
N ARG A 243 -23.04 13.53 -12.33
CA ARG A 243 -23.96 13.94 -13.40
C ARG A 243 -25.39 14.11 -12.89
N GLU A 244 -25.94 13.18 -12.11
CA GLU A 244 -27.32 13.21 -11.56
C GLU A 244 -28.41 13.73 -12.55
N GLY A 245 -28.38 13.28 -13.81
CA GLY A 245 -29.35 13.71 -14.84
C GLY A 245 -29.09 15.07 -15.49
N ARG A 246 -27.95 15.71 -15.17
CA ARG A 246 -27.48 16.96 -15.79
C ARG A 246 -26.84 16.72 -17.16
N THR A 247 -26.66 17.81 -17.91
CA THR A 247 -25.90 17.80 -19.15
C THR A 247 -24.41 17.50 -18.90
N GLU A 248 -23.69 17.16 -19.96
CA GLU A 248 -22.26 16.86 -19.86
C GLU A 248 -21.45 18.07 -19.39
N GLU A 249 -21.76 19.27 -19.88
CA GLU A 249 -21.08 20.51 -19.50
C GLU A 249 -21.29 20.83 -18.01
N GLU A 250 -22.52 20.71 -17.51
CA GLU A 250 -22.82 20.90 -16.09
C GLU A 250 -22.10 19.88 -15.20
N ALA A 251 -21.99 18.63 -15.65
CA ALA A 251 -21.26 17.59 -14.92
C ALA A 251 -19.75 17.93 -14.83
N MET A 252 -19.17 18.40 -15.93
CA MET A 252 -17.76 18.84 -15.94
C MET A 252 -17.51 20.03 -15.01
N LEU A 253 -18.39 21.04 -15.02
CA LEU A 253 -18.31 22.17 -14.08
C LEU A 253 -18.41 21.72 -12.62
N ARG A 254 -19.24 20.70 -12.35
CA ARG A 254 -19.41 20.13 -11.01
C ARG A 254 -18.17 19.37 -10.54
N VAL A 255 -17.47 18.67 -11.43
CA VAL A 255 -16.15 18.09 -11.11
C VAL A 255 -15.14 19.18 -10.81
N GLY A 256 -15.13 20.28 -11.57
CA GLY A 256 -14.29 21.43 -11.29
C GLY A 256 -14.55 22.03 -9.90
N ALA A 257 -15.82 22.25 -9.56
CA ALA A 257 -16.23 22.74 -8.25
C ALA A 257 -15.87 21.78 -7.11
N PHE A 258 -16.01 20.47 -7.34
CA PHE A 258 -15.58 19.44 -6.40
C PHE A 258 -14.06 19.50 -6.18
N TRP A 259 -13.26 19.57 -7.24
CA TRP A 259 -11.80 19.67 -7.15
C TRP A 259 -11.30 20.92 -6.41
N ASP A 260 -12.08 22.02 -6.45
CA ASP A 260 -11.81 23.23 -5.66
C ASP A 260 -12.35 23.18 -4.24
N TRP A 261 -13.05 22.11 -3.85
CA TRP A 261 -13.63 21.98 -2.53
C TRP A 261 -12.54 21.88 -1.46
N PRO A 262 -12.48 22.81 -0.48
CA PRO A 262 -11.38 22.88 0.48
C PRO A 262 -11.19 21.62 1.34
N ARG A 263 -12.25 20.81 1.50
CA ARG A 263 -12.23 19.55 2.24
C ARG A 263 -11.38 18.47 1.57
N LEU A 264 -11.07 18.57 0.28
CA LEU A 264 -10.23 17.56 -0.39
C LEU A 264 -8.81 17.46 0.16
N ARG A 265 -8.36 18.46 0.92
CA ARG A 265 -7.11 18.41 1.70
C ARG A 265 -7.16 17.42 2.87
N ASP A 266 -8.36 17.02 3.28
CA ASP A 266 -8.59 16.07 4.37
C ASP A 266 -8.77 14.64 3.87
N VAL A 267 -8.72 14.41 2.55
CA VAL A 267 -8.65 13.05 1.98
C VAL A 267 -7.40 12.35 2.53
N PRO A 268 -7.53 11.21 3.23
CA PRO A 268 -6.43 10.62 3.99
C PRO A 268 -5.18 10.35 3.17
N PHE A 269 -5.34 9.76 2.00
CA PHE A 269 -4.23 9.48 1.08
C PHE A 269 -3.48 10.76 0.74
N ASN A 270 -4.18 11.77 0.22
CA ASN A 270 -3.58 13.06 -0.16
C ASN A 270 -2.92 13.76 1.02
N ARG A 271 -3.59 13.74 2.18
CA ARG A 271 -3.07 14.38 3.39
C ARG A 271 -1.78 13.72 3.83
N ILE A 272 -1.76 12.41 4.02
CA ILE A 272 -0.57 11.68 4.48
C ILE A 272 0.57 11.85 3.47
N PHE A 273 0.28 11.69 2.17
CA PHE A 273 1.26 11.84 1.11
C PHE A 273 1.86 13.26 1.07
N ALA A 274 1.02 14.30 1.11
CA ALA A 274 1.47 15.70 1.11
C ALA A 274 2.36 16.04 2.31
N TYR A 275 2.05 15.48 3.49
CA TYR A 275 2.86 15.66 4.69
C TYR A 275 4.22 14.96 4.58
N LEU A 276 4.24 13.70 4.14
CA LEU A 276 5.49 12.97 3.90
C LEU A 276 6.38 13.69 2.88
N PHE A 277 5.78 14.15 1.78
CA PHE A 277 6.46 14.87 0.73
C PHE A 277 7.02 16.23 1.20
N ALA A 278 6.25 16.98 1.99
CA ALA A 278 6.71 18.23 2.58
C ALA A 278 7.84 18.02 3.60
N ALA A 279 7.77 16.96 4.41
CA ALA A 279 8.83 16.61 5.36
C ALA A 279 10.12 16.20 4.64
N PHE A 280 9.98 15.40 3.59
CA PHE A 280 11.06 15.02 2.70
C PHE A 280 11.73 16.25 2.08
N GLY A 281 10.95 17.16 1.49
CA GLY A 281 11.49 18.39 0.91
C GLY A 281 12.21 19.25 1.96
N ARG A 282 11.69 19.35 3.19
CA ARG A 282 12.41 20.01 4.30
C ARG A 282 13.78 19.36 4.59
N ARG A 283 13.90 18.04 4.56
CA ARG A 283 15.20 17.38 4.75
C ARG A 283 16.18 17.69 3.61
N VAL A 284 15.67 17.79 2.38
CA VAL A 284 16.46 18.26 1.21
C VAL A 284 17.01 19.66 1.46
N THR A 285 16.17 20.60 1.93
CA THR A 285 16.61 21.97 2.21
C THR A 285 17.63 22.06 3.35
N MET A 286 17.57 21.13 4.31
CA MET A 286 18.55 20.96 5.38
C MET A 286 19.87 20.28 4.94
N GLY A 287 19.98 19.90 3.67
CA GLY A 287 21.22 19.39 3.08
C GLY A 287 21.31 17.86 2.95
N GLN A 288 20.24 17.12 3.22
CA GLN A 288 20.19 15.69 2.89
C GLN A 288 20.08 15.55 1.36
N ARG A 289 21.01 14.81 0.73
CA ARG A 289 21.09 14.67 -0.75
C ARG A 289 21.03 13.23 -1.26
N LYS A 290 21.13 12.24 -0.37
CA LYS A 290 21.06 10.82 -0.72
C LYS A 290 19.67 10.32 -0.39
N PHE A 291 18.94 9.92 -1.43
CA PHE A 291 17.61 9.34 -1.34
C PHE A 291 17.51 8.14 -2.26
N THR A 292 16.69 7.18 -1.87
CA THR A 292 16.48 5.95 -2.64
C THR A 292 15.47 6.22 -3.76
N ARG A 293 15.51 5.37 -4.81
CA ARG A 293 14.49 5.41 -5.87
C ARG A 293 13.11 4.93 -5.40
N GLY A 294 13.05 4.24 -4.24
CA GLY A 294 11.83 3.63 -3.69
C GLY A 294 10.99 4.56 -2.81
N ILE A 295 11.53 5.70 -2.36
CA ILE A 295 10.87 6.52 -1.35
C ILE A 295 9.45 6.98 -1.71
N MET A 296 9.18 7.22 -3.01
CA MET A 296 7.84 7.59 -3.47
C MET A 296 6.86 6.42 -3.40
N THR A 297 7.33 5.20 -3.66
CA THR A 297 6.57 3.96 -3.48
C THR A 297 6.27 3.74 -2.00
N ASP A 298 7.24 3.99 -1.12
CA ASP A 298 7.05 3.90 0.33
C ASP A 298 5.99 4.91 0.81
N PHE A 299 6.02 6.13 0.29
CA PHE A 299 5.00 7.15 0.59
C PHE A 299 3.61 6.74 0.10
N GLN A 300 3.51 6.15 -1.09
CA GLN A 300 2.26 5.60 -1.62
C GLN A 300 1.72 4.48 -0.72
N ALA A 301 2.60 3.56 -0.29
CA ALA A 301 2.22 2.47 0.61
C ALA A 301 1.66 3.00 1.94
N ILE A 302 2.36 3.96 2.56
CA ILE A 302 1.94 4.56 3.83
C ILE A 302 0.61 5.31 3.65
N ALA A 303 0.48 6.14 2.61
CA ALA A 303 -0.73 6.91 2.35
C ALA A 303 -1.95 6.02 2.05
N ALA A 304 -1.77 4.92 1.32
CA ALA A 304 -2.83 3.99 0.99
C ALA A 304 -3.23 3.11 2.17
N TYR A 305 -2.27 2.56 2.90
CA TYR A 305 -2.53 1.44 3.82
C TYR A 305 -2.49 1.80 5.30
N ALA A 306 -1.68 2.79 5.73
CA ALA A 306 -1.60 3.18 7.15
C ALA A 306 -2.95 3.53 7.80
N PRO A 307 -3.92 4.14 7.09
CA PRO A 307 -5.23 4.39 7.67
C PRO A 307 -5.99 3.12 8.05
N TYR A 308 -5.70 1.97 7.42
CA TYR A 308 -6.54 0.78 7.49
C TYR A 308 -5.91 -0.40 8.23
N VAL A 309 -4.59 -0.57 8.15
CA VAL A 309 -3.90 -1.72 8.75
C VAL A 309 -3.59 -1.50 10.23
N ASP A 310 -3.38 -2.58 10.99
CA ASP A 310 -3.11 -2.52 12.43
C ASP A 310 -1.65 -2.10 12.71
N ALA A 311 -0.72 -2.54 11.86
CA ALA A 311 0.69 -2.18 11.95
C ALA A 311 1.36 -2.12 10.57
N MET A 312 2.42 -1.31 10.47
CA MET A 312 3.32 -1.28 9.30
C MET A 312 4.77 -1.38 9.76
N PHE A 313 5.55 -2.26 9.15
CA PHE A 313 7.01 -2.25 9.27
C PHE A 313 7.59 -1.60 8.01
N VAL A 314 8.09 -0.38 8.14
CA VAL A 314 8.60 0.45 7.04
C VAL A 314 10.09 0.72 7.21
N ASP A 315 10.70 1.31 6.18
CA ASP A 315 12.10 1.71 6.26
C ASP A 315 12.31 2.79 7.35
N ARG A 316 13.57 2.89 7.82
CA ARG A 316 13.93 3.80 8.90
C ARG A 316 13.73 5.27 8.51
N GLU A 317 13.95 5.65 7.26
CA GLU A 317 13.79 7.02 6.79
C GLU A 317 12.33 7.47 6.85
N CYS A 318 11.39 6.66 6.34
CA CYS A 318 9.96 6.92 6.45
C CYS A 318 9.47 6.94 7.90
N ALA A 319 9.89 5.97 8.72
CA ALA A 319 9.52 5.95 10.14
C ALA A 319 10.04 7.19 10.90
N LEU A 320 11.22 7.70 10.54
CA LEU A 320 11.74 8.94 11.10
C LEU A 320 10.89 10.14 10.64
N LEU A 321 10.54 10.24 9.35
CA LEU A 321 9.68 11.33 8.83
C LEU A 321 8.34 11.38 9.56
N LEU A 322 7.67 10.23 9.71
CA LEU A 322 6.37 10.13 10.40
C LEU A 322 6.44 10.56 11.89
N ASN A 323 7.62 10.45 12.51
CA ASN A 323 7.83 10.86 13.90
C ASN A 323 8.30 12.32 14.07
N GLU A 324 8.46 13.09 12.99
CA GLU A 324 8.92 14.47 13.04
C GLU A 324 7.79 15.49 13.28
N GLY A 325 7.84 16.20 14.41
CA GLY A 325 7.13 17.46 14.65
C GLY A 325 5.67 17.47 14.17
N GLU A 326 5.37 18.34 13.21
CA GLU A 326 4.03 18.54 12.64
C GLU A 326 3.41 17.24 12.07
N LEU A 327 4.20 16.27 11.58
CA LEU A 327 3.64 15.00 11.07
C LEU A 327 3.03 14.16 12.19
N ARG A 328 3.80 13.99 13.27
CA ARG A 328 3.36 13.22 14.45
C ARG A 328 2.16 13.89 15.11
N GLU A 329 2.12 15.21 15.13
CA GLU A 329 1.06 15.98 15.76
C GLU A 329 -0.24 16.00 14.94
N GLU A 330 -0.14 16.12 13.60
CA GLU A 330 -1.27 16.37 12.72
C GLU A 330 -1.78 15.16 11.93
N LEU A 331 -0.97 14.12 11.74
CA LEU A 331 -1.41 12.90 11.07
C LEU A 331 -2.09 11.96 12.08
N ARG A 332 -3.19 11.37 11.63
CA ARG A 332 -3.94 10.34 12.35
C ARG A 332 -4.21 9.20 11.39
N TYR A 333 -3.81 8.01 11.78
CA TYR A 333 -4.03 6.77 11.05
C TYR A 333 -4.02 5.61 12.04
N ARG A 334 -4.54 4.46 11.64
CA ARG A 334 -4.70 3.29 12.51
C ARG A 334 -3.37 2.61 12.82
N ALA A 335 -2.51 2.51 11.81
CA ALA A 335 -1.31 1.68 11.89
C ALA A 335 -0.32 2.12 12.97
N GLN A 336 0.14 1.17 13.76
CA GLN A 336 1.36 1.33 14.54
C GLN A 336 2.59 1.18 13.62
N ILE A 337 3.47 2.18 13.64
CA ILE A 337 4.64 2.22 12.75
C ILE A 337 5.87 1.65 13.43
N PHE A 338 6.49 0.68 12.75
CA PHE A 338 7.73 0.04 13.15
C PHE A 338 8.79 0.20 12.05
N SER A 339 10.05 0.10 12.45
CA SER A 339 11.21 0.07 11.58
C SER A 339 12.38 -0.60 12.30
N TYR A 340 13.54 -0.66 11.67
CA TYR A 340 14.75 -1.09 12.36
C TYR A 340 15.13 -0.27 13.60
N ALA A 341 14.64 0.96 13.72
CA ALA A 341 14.93 1.80 14.90
C ALA A 341 14.21 1.30 16.17
N ASN A 342 13.09 0.61 16.03
CA ASN A 342 12.29 0.04 17.13
C ASN A 342 11.95 -1.43 16.86
N LYS A 343 12.91 -2.16 16.31
CA LYS A 343 12.77 -3.58 15.94
C LYS A 343 12.37 -4.48 17.10
N ASP A 344 12.85 -4.18 18.31
CA ASP A 344 12.52 -4.95 19.52
C ASP A 344 11.06 -4.73 19.96
N GLU A 345 10.52 -3.52 19.76
CA GLU A 345 9.10 -3.24 19.98
C GLU A 345 8.22 -3.99 18.98
N PHE A 346 8.69 -4.14 17.74
CA PHE A 346 7.98 -4.94 16.74
C PHE A 346 7.95 -6.42 17.12
N LEU A 347 9.08 -7.00 17.54
CA LEU A 347 9.12 -8.38 18.02
C LEU A 347 8.20 -8.56 19.24
N ALA A 348 8.22 -7.63 20.19
CA ALA A 348 7.32 -7.65 21.34
C ALA A 348 5.83 -7.59 20.92
N TYR A 349 5.49 -6.77 19.92
CA TYR A 349 4.14 -6.71 19.35
C TYR A 349 3.72 -8.06 18.75
N LEU A 350 4.59 -8.71 17.97
CA LEU A 350 4.29 -10.02 17.38
C LEU A 350 4.15 -11.12 18.46
N ARG A 351 4.99 -11.11 19.50
CA ARG A 351 4.85 -12.04 20.64
C ARG A 351 3.55 -11.82 21.41
N ALA A 352 3.11 -10.57 21.55
CA ALA A 352 1.84 -10.26 22.17
C ALA A 352 0.67 -10.84 21.36
N LEU A 353 0.73 -10.77 20.03
CA LEU A 353 -0.24 -11.42 19.15
C LEU A 353 -0.20 -12.95 19.28
N GLU A 354 0.98 -13.57 19.33
CA GLU A 354 1.13 -15.01 19.58
C GLU A 354 0.44 -15.44 20.88
N ALA A 355 0.58 -14.64 21.95
CA ALA A 355 -0.01 -14.91 23.25
C ALA A 355 -1.55 -14.81 23.27
N LEU A 356 -2.17 -14.10 22.32
CA LEU A 356 -3.63 -14.00 22.20
C LEU A 356 -4.28 -15.29 21.66
N ALA A 357 -3.49 -16.22 21.10
CA ALA A 357 -4.02 -17.48 20.60
C ALA A 357 -4.62 -18.31 21.74
N THR A 358 -5.95 -18.49 21.68
CA THR A 358 -6.69 -19.30 22.65
C THR A 358 -6.31 -20.78 22.57
N ALA A 359 -6.59 -21.54 23.63
CA ALA A 359 -6.35 -22.98 23.64
C ALA A 359 -7.07 -23.70 22.48
N GLU A 360 -8.27 -23.25 22.12
CA GLU A 360 -9.03 -23.81 20.99
C GLU A 360 -8.35 -23.52 19.65
N VAL A 361 -7.89 -22.28 19.44
CA VAL A 361 -7.15 -21.90 18.22
C VAL A 361 -5.85 -22.70 18.11
N ARG A 362 -5.11 -22.88 19.21
CA ARG A 362 -3.89 -23.70 19.26
C ARG A 362 -4.19 -25.15 18.86
N HIS A 363 -5.17 -25.78 19.50
CA HIS A 363 -5.60 -27.16 19.20
C HIS A 363 -5.92 -27.37 17.71
N TYR A 364 -6.70 -26.47 17.09
CA TYR A 364 -6.99 -26.59 15.66
C TYR A 364 -5.79 -26.28 14.77
N SER A 365 -4.92 -25.34 15.17
CA SER A 365 -3.70 -25.01 14.43
C SER A 365 -2.72 -26.20 14.41
N GLU A 366 -2.55 -26.88 15.54
CA GLU A 366 -1.77 -28.11 15.67
C GLU A 366 -2.35 -29.21 14.76
N ARG A 367 -3.67 -29.44 14.80
CA ARG A 367 -4.35 -30.47 13.98
C ARG A 367 -4.30 -30.21 12.48
N ILE A 368 -4.42 -28.96 12.03
CA ILE A 368 -4.51 -28.61 10.61
C ILE A 368 -3.12 -28.40 10.02
N TYR A 369 -2.24 -27.70 10.73
CA TYR A 369 -0.96 -27.22 10.19
C TYR A 369 0.27 -27.93 10.77
N GLY A 370 0.11 -28.80 11.78
CA GLY A 370 1.23 -29.47 12.45
C GLY A 370 2.13 -28.50 13.20
N LEU A 371 1.55 -27.49 13.85
CA LEU A 371 2.28 -26.62 14.77
C LEU A 371 2.71 -27.47 15.99
N ASP A 372 3.99 -27.48 16.35
CA ASP A 372 4.49 -28.02 17.63
C ASP A 372 4.92 -26.87 18.57
#